data_AF-A0A9P1IT37-F1
#
_entry.id   AF-A0A9P1IT37-F1
#
_cell.length_a   1.000
_cell.length_b   1.000
_cell.length_c   1.000
_cell.angle_alpha   90.00
_cell.angle_beta   90.00
_cell.angle_gamma   90.00
#
_symmetry.space_group_name_H-M   'P 1'
#
loop_
_entity.id
_entity.type
_entity.pdbx_description
1 polymer ?
#
loop_
_entity_poly.entity_id
_entity_poly.type
_entity_poly.pdbx_seq_one_letter_code
_entity_poly.pdbx_strand_id
1 'polypeptide(L)'
;MSKKVVSKCCLCCNLSCWLLIVLVVGGILALAFMVKQKNDQMEANAFCTRAHAEIARACAEKDDELEAAAQKLNHTENILFPPDDYTEMGELCHVTLNCARGIKCVEIRDSLDDMKICGFVHFYTSEFKECAQKLYEKRDEISCLGEIFNSKERTPEEACEAWKSSAPCMKESIKIACEDRLGVLQYKWSNRAEKADPLFCRENSVIFNTHNHSVHQHEHQHVHIGNQHH
;
A
#
# COMPACT_ATOMS: atom_id res chain seq x y z
N MET A 1 35.16 54.28 54.00
CA MET A 1 34.53 53.87 52.73
C MET A 1 35.53 53.04 51.92
N SER A 2 35.40 51.71 51.84
CA SER A 2 35.92 50.93 50.69
C SER A 2 35.53 49.44 50.81
N LYS A 3 34.37 49.07 50.28
CA LYS A 3 33.96 47.66 50.03
C LYS A 3 33.08 47.61 48.79
N LYS A 4 33.62 47.86 47.59
CA LYS A 4 32.85 47.75 46.33
C LYS A 4 33.62 47.24 45.10
N VAL A 5 34.86 46.75 45.23
CA VAL A 5 35.66 46.38 44.05
C VAL A 5 35.79 44.86 43.83
N VAL A 6 35.70 44.03 44.88
CA VAL A 6 35.94 42.56 44.75
C VAL A 6 34.74 41.77 44.19
N SER A 7 33.53 42.33 44.20
CA SER A 7 32.31 41.60 43.79
C SER A 7 32.09 41.51 42.27
N LYS A 8 32.67 42.42 41.48
CA LYS A 8 32.42 42.49 40.02
C LYS A 8 33.27 41.51 39.19
N CYS A 9 34.47 41.14 39.66
CA CYS A 9 35.33 40.17 38.95
C CYS A 9 34.80 38.74 39.01
N CYS A 10 34.24 38.30 40.15
CA CYS A 10 33.61 36.97 40.25
C CYS A 10 32.34 36.86 39.40
N LEU A 11 31.56 37.94 39.30
CA LEU A 11 30.33 37.93 38.50
C LEU A 11 30.64 37.85 37.00
N CYS A 12 31.67 38.55 36.51
CA CYS A 12 32.10 38.47 35.11
C CYS A 12 32.70 37.11 34.75
N CYS A 13 33.48 36.47 35.63
CA CYS A 13 34.02 35.13 35.37
C CYS A 13 32.93 34.05 35.39
N ASN A 14 31.91 34.20 36.24
CA ASN A 14 30.79 33.27 36.27
C ASN A 14 29.94 33.44 35.00
N LEU A 15 29.60 34.68 34.61
CA LEU A 15 28.82 34.94 33.40
C LEU A 15 29.54 34.47 32.12
N SER A 16 30.86 34.62 32.04
CA SER A 16 31.63 34.13 30.89
C SER A 16 31.68 32.61 30.81
N CYS A 17 31.80 31.91 31.95
CA CYS A 17 31.72 30.45 32.00
C CYS A 17 30.33 29.93 31.60
N TRP A 18 29.25 30.56 32.06
CA TRP A 18 27.89 30.19 31.66
C TRP A 18 27.64 30.41 30.16
N LEU A 19 28.12 31.52 29.61
CA LEU A 19 28.05 31.78 28.17
C LEU A 19 28.80 30.71 27.36
N LEU A 20 29.99 30.30 27.81
CA LEU A 20 30.74 29.23 27.15
C LEU A 20 30.02 27.89 27.21
N ILE A 21 29.43 27.53 28.36
CA ILE A 21 28.67 26.28 28.49
C ILE A 21 27.45 26.29 27.57
N VAL A 22 26.71 27.39 27.50
CA VAL A 22 25.54 27.52 26.60
C VAL A 22 25.96 27.41 25.14
N LEU A 23 27.09 28.01 24.74
CA LEU A 23 27.60 27.90 23.37
C LEU A 23 28.03 26.48 23.03
N VAL A 24 28.72 25.77 23.95
CA VAL A 24 29.17 24.39 23.74
C VAL A 24 27.99 23.44 23.68
N VAL A 25 27.06 23.51 24.64
CA VAL A 25 25.86 22.66 24.68
C VAL A 25 24.95 22.97 23.50
N GLY A 26 24.75 24.25 23.17
CA GLY A 26 23.99 24.66 21.99
C GLY A 26 24.60 24.15 20.69
N GLY A 27 25.93 24.19 20.57
CA GLY A 27 26.66 23.64 19.42
C GLY A 27 26.49 22.12 19.28
N ILE A 28 26.60 21.37 20.39
CA ILE A 28 26.39 19.91 20.40
C ILE A 28 24.95 19.56 20.00
N LEU A 29 23.95 20.27 20.55
CA LEU A 29 22.55 20.04 20.21
C LEU A 29 22.25 20.38 18.73
N ALA A 30 22.83 21.46 18.21
CA ALA A 30 22.69 21.83 16.80
C ALA A 30 23.32 20.77 15.87
N LEU A 31 24.51 20.25 16.21
CA LEU A 31 25.14 19.17 15.46
C LEU A 31 24.33 17.87 15.53
N ALA A 32 23.81 17.51 16.70
CA ALA A 32 22.94 16.34 16.85
C ALA A 32 21.65 16.48 16.02
N PHE A 33 21.05 17.67 15.99
CA PHE A 33 19.87 17.95 15.18
C PHE A 33 20.17 17.90 13.68
N MET A 34 21.31 18.46 13.24
CA MET A 34 21.75 18.41 11.85
C MET A 34 22.09 16.98 11.39
N VAL A 35 22.75 16.18 12.24
CA VAL A 35 23.02 14.75 11.97
C VAL A 35 21.71 13.98 11.85
N LYS A 36 20.76 14.24 12.76
CA LYS A 36 19.43 13.62 12.69
C LYS A 36 18.68 14.03 11.42
N GLN A 37 18.62 15.31 11.09
CA GLN A 37 18.01 15.78 9.84
C GLN A 37 18.67 15.16 8.60
N LYS A 38 20.00 15.01 8.60
CA LYS A 38 20.71 14.38 7.47
C LYS A 38 20.42 12.88 7.39
N ASN A 39 20.33 12.19 8.51
CA ASN A 39 19.99 10.77 8.55
C ASN A 39 18.54 10.53 8.11
N ASP A 40 17.62 11.37 8.60
CA ASP A 40 16.20 11.35 8.22
C ASP A 40 16.03 11.77 6.74
N GLN A 41 16.85 12.71 6.22
CA GLN A 41 16.90 13.03 4.79
C GLN A 41 17.54 11.94 3.93
N MET A 42 18.53 11.19 4.44
CA MET A 42 19.08 10.03 3.73
C MET A 42 18.08 8.87 3.70
N GLU A 43 17.21 8.77 4.69
CA GLU A 43 16.11 7.82 4.72
C GLU A 43 14.91 8.28 3.87
N ALA A 44 14.69 9.59 3.74
CA ALA A 44 13.63 10.19 2.92
C ALA A 44 14.01 10.37 1.44
N ASN A 45 15.29 10.58 1.12
CA ASN A 45 15.83 10.56 -0.24
C ASN A 45 16.24 9.12 -0.58
N ALA A 46 15.23 8.26 -0.71
CA ALA A 46 15.38 6.85 -1.01
C ALA A 46 16.01 6.65 -2.41
N PHE A 47 17.33 6.70 -2.49
CA PHE A 47 18.04 6.19 -3.67
C PHE A 47 17.62 4.74 -3.87
N CYS A 48 17.16 4.43 -5.08
CA CYS A 48 16.83 3.09 -5.48
C CYS A 48 18.15 2.29 -5.50
N THR A 49 18.27 1.31 -4.60
CA THR A 49 19.46 0.49 -4.46
C THR A 49 19.28 -0.80 -5.22
N ARG A 50 20.38 -1.49 -5.53
CA ARG A 50 20.34 -2.84 -6.08
C ARG A 50 19.55 -3.81 -5.19
N ALA A 51 19.65 -3.65 -3.87
CA ALA A 51 18.87 -4.43 -2.91
C ALA A 51 17.35 -4.17 -3.05
N HIS A 52 16.92 -2.93 -3.26
CA HIS A 52 15.51 -2.63 -3.55
C HIS A 52 15.04 -3.30 -4.85
N ALA A 53 15.87 -3.32 -5.88
CA ALA A 53 15.56 -4.00 -7.15
C ALA A 53 15.51 -5.53 -7.01
N GLU A 54 16.37 -6.13 -6.19
CA GLU A 54 16.34 -7.57 -5.89
C GLU A 54 15.09 -7.97 -5.11
N ILE A 55 14.69 -7.17 -4.11
CA ILE A 55 13.43 -7.36 -3.39
C ILE A 55 12.25 -7.22 -4.36
N ALA A 56 12.23 -6.19 -5.20
CA ALA A 56 11.16 -5.99 -6.18
C ALA A 56 11.02 -7.17 -7.15
N ARG A 57 12.14 -7.73 -7.63
CA ARG A 57 12.13 -8.94 -8.47
C ARG A 57 11.50 -10.12 -7.74
N ALA A 58 11.90 -10.37 -6.50
CA ALA A 58 11.31 -11.44 -5.69
C ALA A 58 9.81 -11.21 -5.42
N CYS A 59 9.37 -9.96 -5.28
CA CYS A 59 7.94 -9.63 -5.18
C CYS A 59 7.21 -9.87 -6.51
N ALA A 60 7.85 -9.59 -7.65
CA ALA A 60 7.29 -9.79 -8.98
C ALA A 60 7.12 -11.29 -9.32
N GLU A 61 8.07 -12.15 -8.94
CA GLU A 61 7.90 -13.61 -9.09
C GLU A 61 6.67 -14.15 -8.35
N LYS A 62 6.29 -13.52 -7.23
CA LYS A 62 5.05 -13.83 -6.50
C LYS A 62 3.79 -13.26 -7.13
N ASP A 63 3.93 -12.25 -7.99
CA ASP A 63 2.86 -11.71 -8.81
C ASP A 63 2.49 -12.69 -9.94
N ASP A 64 3.47 -13.39 -10.52
CA ASP A 64 3.21 -14.46 -11.51
C ASP A 64 2.38 -15.63 -10.91
N GLU A 65 2.67 -16.01 -9.66
CA GLU A 65 1.86 -17.02 -8.93
C GLU A 65 0.43 -16.52 -8.67
N LEU A 66 0.29 -15.23 -8.38
CA LEU A 66 -1.02 -14.60 -8.18
C LEU A 66 -1.82 -14.55 -9.48
N GLU A 67 -1.17 -14.29 -10.62
CA GLU A 67 -1.77 -14.36 -11.94
C GLU A 67 -2.36 -15.74 -12.22
N ALA A 68 -1.57 -16.79 -12.02
CA ALA A 68 -2.02 -18.16 -12.21
C ALA A 68 -3.22 -18.50 -11.31
N ALA A 69 -3.23 -18.01 -10.06
CA ALA A 69 -4.35 -18.20 -9.15
C ALA A 69 -5.60 -17.42 -9.58
N ALA A 70 -5.43 -16.19 -10.07
CA ALA A 70 -6.54 -15.37 -10.54
C ALA A 70 -7.19 -15.92 -11.81
N GLN A 71 -6.42 -16.53 -12.72
CA GLN A 71 -6.97 -17.18 -13.91
C GLN A 71 -7.90 -18.36 -13.58
N LYS A 72 -7.80 -18.94 -12.38
CA LYS A 72 -8.75 -19.96 -11.90
C LYS A 72 -10.14 -19.38 -11.59
N LEU A 73 -10.24 -18.07 -11.35
CA LEU A 73 -11.49 -17.39 -11.05
C LEU A 73 -12.08 -16.76 -12.32
N ASN A 74 -13.22 -17.28 -12.76
CA ASN A 74 -13.92 -16.74 -13.92
C ASN A 74 -14.79 -15.52 -13.54
N HIS A 75 -14.17 -14.33 -13.53
CA HIS A 75 -14.83 -13.08 -13.18
C HIS A 75 -15.94 -12.62 -14.15
N THR A 76 -16.14 -13.30 -15.28
CA THR A 76 -17.27 -13.05 -16.20
C THR A 76 -18.53 -13.80 -15.81
N GLU A 77 -18.39 -14.88 -15.03
CA GLU A 77 -19.51 -15.69 -14.56
C GLU A 77 -20.02 -15.20 -13.20
N ASN A 78 -19.12 -14.99 -12.24
CA ASN A 78 -19.41 -14.35 -10.96
C ASN A 78 -18.54 -13.11 -10.82
N ILE A 79 -19.12 -11.97 -10.47
CA ILE A 79 -18.33 -10.73 -10.25
C ILE A 79 -17.48 -10.92 -9.00
N LEU A 80 -18.08 -11.40 -7.91
CA LEU A 80 -17.35 -11.85 -6.73
C LEU A 80 -17.69 -13.29 -6.40
N PHE A 81 -16.66 -14.02 -6.01
CA PHE A 81 -16.78 -15.36 -5.44
C PHE A 81 -16.91 -15.28 -3.91
N PRO A 82 -17.36 -16.37 -3.25
CA PRO A 82 -17.21 -16.53 -1.82
C PRO A 82 -15.80 -16.20 -1.33
N PRO A 83 -15.63 -15.65 -0.12
CA PRO A 83 -14.30 -15.29 0.38
C PRO A 83 -13.35 -16.49 0.50
N ASP A 84 -13.87 -17.71 0.69
CA ASP A 84 -13.05 -18.92 0.77
C ASP A 84 -12.38 -19.27 -0.56
N ASP A 85 -13.02 -18.98 -1.69
CA ASP A 85 -12.48 -19.24 -3.03
C ASP A 85 -11.28 -18.33 -3.36
N TYR A 86 -11.15 -17.20 -2.64
CA TYR A 86 -10.01 -16.30 -2.75
C TYR A 86 -8.86 -16.63 -1.78
N THR A 87 -8.96 -17.68 -0.95
CA THR A 87 -7.98 -17.91 0.15
C THR A 87 -6.54 -18.02 -0.35
N GLU A 88 -6.29 -18.81 -1.41
CA GLU A 88 -4.97 -18.97 -2.04
C GLU A 88 -4.42 -17.61 -2.51
N MET A 89 -5.24 -16.83 -3.22
CA MET A 89 -4.87 -15.49 -3.66
C MET A 89 -4.65 -14.52 -2.49
N GLY A 90 -5.44 -14.63 -1.43
CA GLY A 90 -5.34 -13.82 -0.22
C GLY A 90 -4.00 -13.99 0.50
N GLU A 91 -3.50 -15.22 0.58
CA GLU A 91 -2.20 -15.54 1.16
C GLU A 91 -1.05 -15.02 0.29
N LEU A 92 -1.10 -15.27 -1.02
CA LEU A 92 -0.12 -14.73 -1.98
C LEU A 92 -0.08 -13.21 -1.90
N CYS A 93 -1.25 -12.57 -1.91
CA CYS A 93 -1.35 -11.13 -1.78
C CYS A 93 -0.84 -10.58 -0.46
N HIS A 94 -1.01 -11.30 0.65
CA HIS A 94 -0.41 -10.90 1.92
C HIS A 94 1.12 -10.91 1.86
N VAL A 95 1.69 -11.96 1.28
CA VAL A 95 3.15 -12.10 1.09
C VAL A 95 3.67 -10.98 0.17
N THR A 96 3.02 -10.77 -0.96
CA THR A 96 3.38 -9.74 -1.95
C THR A 96 3.30 -8.33 -1.37
N LEU A 97 2.22 -7.99 -0.65
CA LEU A 97 2.09 -6.70 0.03
C LEU A 97 3.17 -6.50 1.11
N ASN A 98 3.52 -7.56 1.85
CA ASN A 98 4.60 -7.49 2.84
C ASN A 98 5.97 -7.32 2.18
N CYS A 99 6.20 -7.97 1.04
CA CYS A 99 7.41 -7.83 0.25
C CYS A 99 7.60 -6.37 -0.20
N ALA A 100 6.55 -5.76 -0.74
CA ALA A 100 6.57 -4.37 -1.20
C ALA A 100 6.81 -3.34 -0.08
N ARG A 101 6.41 -3.62 1.17
CA ARG A 101 6.62 -2.71 2.32
C ARG A 101 8.09 -2.42 2.62
N GLY A 102 8.99 -3.33 2.24
CA GLY A 102 10.44 -3.16 2.42
C GLY A 102 11.06 -2.14 1.45
N ILE A 103 10.33 -1.74 0.40
CA ILE A 103 10.84 -0.89 -0.67
C ILE A 103 10.44 0.57 -0.38
N LYS A 104 11.42 1.37 0.05
CA LYS A 104 11.23 2.81 0.30
C LYS A 104 11.44 3.68 -0.96
N CYS A 105 12.04 3.12 -2.01
CA CYS A 105 12.22 3.80 -3.29
C CYS A 105 10.86 3.97 -3.99
N VAL A 106 10.49 5.22 -4.28
CA VAL A 106 9.19 5.57 -4.85
C VAL A 106 9.05 5.03 -6.28
N GLU A 107 10.08 5.15 -7.11
CA GLU A 107 10.05 4.67 -8.51
C GLU A 107 9.76 3.16 -8.60
N ILE A 108 10.44 2.36 -7.77
CA ILE A 108 10.21 0.92 -7.70
C ILE A 108 8.84 0.63 -7.08
N ARG A 109 8.42 1.37 -6.04
CA ARG A 109 7.11 1.17 -5.43
C ARG A 109 5.96 1.49 -6.39
N ASP A 110 6.11 2.50 -7.23
CA ASP A 110 5.13 2.89 -8.23
C ASP A 110 5.05 1.85 -9.37
N SER A 111 6.14 1.13 -9.67
CA SER A 111 6.07 -0.05 -10.55
C SER A 111 5.35 -1.26 -9.94
N LEU A 112 5.12 -1.25 -8.62
CA LEU A 112 4.34 -2.28 -7.91
C LEU A 112 2.87 -1.85 -7.73
N ASP A 113 2.47 -0.71 -8.31
CA ASP A 113 1.13 -0.14 -8.14
C ASP A 113 0.05 -0.99 -8.84
N ASP A 114 0.42 -1.97 -9.67
CA ASP A 114 -0.48 -2.99 -10.20
C ASP A 114 -0.85 -4.08 -9.17
N MET A 115 -0.12 -4.19 -8.05
CA MET A 115 -0.51 -5.00 -6.88
C MET A 115 -1.74 -4.44 -6.15
N LYS A 116 -2.40 -3.40 -6.69
CA LYS A 116 -3.67 -2.84 -6.17
C LYS A 116 -4.73 -3.92 -5.94
N ILE A 117 -4.77 -4.95 -6.80
CA ILE A 117 -5.63 -6.13 -6.61
C ILE A 117 -5.46 -6.74 -5.23
N CYS A 118 -4.21 -6.88 -4.76
CA CYS A 118 -3.91 -7.49 -3.48
C CYS A 118 -4.43 -6.70 -2.31
N GLY A 119 -4.51 -5.37 -2.45
CA GLY A 119 -5.15 -4.54 -1.43
C GLY A 119 -6.62 -4.90 -1.22
N PHE A 120 -7.34 -5.26 -2.28
CA PHE A 120 -8.73 -5.70 -2.21
C PHE A 120 -8.84 -7.16 -1.77
N VAL A 121 -8.15 -8.08 -2.45
CA VAL A 121 -8.23 -9.51 -2.18
C VAL A 121 -7.82 -9.84 -0.75
N HIS A 122 -6.70 -9.28 -0.27
CA HIS A 122 -6.28 -9.50 1.11
C HIS A 122 -7.31 -8.97 2.12
N PHE A 123 -7.89 -7.79 1.88
CA PHE A 123 -8.95 -7.25 2.72
C PHE A 123 -10.19 -8.17 2.72
N TYR A 124 -10.61 -8.62 1.54
CA TYR A 124 -11.78 -9.47 1.33
C TYR A 124 -11.66 -10.82 2.04
N THR A 125 -10.46 -11.39 2.08
CA THR A 125 -10.18 -12.71 2.71
C THR A 125 -9.72 -12.64 4.15
N SER A 126 -9.51 -11.45 4.72
CA SER A 126 -9.08 -11.26 6.12
C SER A 126 -10.09 -10.43 6.92
N GLU A 127 -9.85 -9.13 7.08
CA GLU A 127 -10.64 -8.22 7.92
C GLU A 127 -12.13 -8.19 7.52
N PHE A 128 -12.43 -8.41 6.24
CA PHE A 128 -13.79 -8.36 5.72
C PHE A 128 -14.44 -9.75 5.57
N LYS A 129 -13.70 -10.84 5.81
CA LYS A 129 -14.13 -12.21 5.49
C LYS A 129 -15.49 -12.57 6.07
N GLU A 130 -15.71 -12.30 7.34
CA GLU A 130 -16.99 -12.60 8.01
C GLU A 130 -18.15 -11.82 7.40
N CYS A 131 -17.92 -10.55 7.04
CA CYS A 131 -18.93 -9.72 6.39
C CYS A 131 -19.20 -10.18 4.95
N ALA A 132 -18.16 -10.48 4.19
CA ALA A 132 -18.26 -11.07 2.85
C ALA A 132 -19.10 -12.35 2.86
N GLN A 133 -18.87 -13.24 3.84
CA GLN A 133 -19.63 -14.47 3.98
C GLN A 133 -21.12 -14.21 4.24
N LYS A 134 -21.45 -13.28 5.15
CA LYS A 134 -22.84 -12.87 5.41
C LYS A 134 -23.53 -12.28 4.19
N LEU A 135 -22.81 -11.48 3.39
CA LEU A 135 -23.35 -10.91 2.15
C LEU A 135 -23.61 -12.03 1.12
N TYR A 136 -22.67 -12.96 0.98
CA TYR A 136 -22.84 -14.11 0.09
C TYR A 136 -24.03 -14.99 0.48
N GLU A 137 -24.25 -15.23 1.78
CA GLU A 137 -25.40 -15.99 2.28
C GLU A 137 -26.73 -15.28 1.98
N LYS A 138 -26.73 -13.95 1.87
CA LYS A 138 -27.90 -13.13 1.54
C LYS A 138 -28.10 -12.86 0.05
N ARG A 139 -27.29 -13.46 -0.83
CA ARG A 139 -27.35 -13.21 -2.28
C ARG A 139 -28.72 -13.45 -2.91
N ASP A 140 -29.47 -14.42 -2.39
CA ASP A 140 -30.81 -14.76 -2.90
C ASP A 140 -31.93 -13.92 -2.25
N GLU A 141 -31.65 -13.24 -1.13
CA GLU A 141 -32.59 -12.35 -0.44
C GLU A 141 -32.54 -10.91 -0.98
N ILE A 142 -31.35 -10.45 -1.37
CA ILE A 142 -31.09 -9.08 -1.79
C ILE A 142 -30.68 -9.09 -3.26
N SER A 143 -31.57 -8.60 -4.13
CA SER A 143 -31.40 -8.67 -5.60
C SER A 143 -30.04 -8.18 -6.11
N CYS A 144 -29.46 -7.13 -5.53
CA CYS A 144 -28.16 -6.62 -5.98
C CYS A 144 -26.99 -7.51 -5.56
N LEU A 145 -27.11 -8.22 -4.44
CA LEU A 145 -26.10 -9.20 -4.02
C LEU A 145 -26.14 -10.41 -4.97
N GLY A 146 -27.33 -10.79 -5.43
CA GLY A 146 -27.49 -11.77 -6.51
C GLY A 146 -26.77 -11.34 -7.79
N GLU A 147 -26.86 -10.07 -8.21
CA GLU A 147 -26.14 -9.58 -9.40
C GLU A 147 -24.60 -9.64 -9.24
N ILE A 148 -24.08 -9.68 -8.01
CA ILE A 148 -22.63 -9.77 -7.76
C ILE A 148 -22.17 -11.22 -7.56
N PHE A 149 -22.92 -12.01 -6.78
CA PHE A 149 -22.51 -13.31 -6.29
C PHE A 149 -23.11 -14.50 -7.02
N ASN A 150 -24.21 -14.31 -7.76
CA ASN A 150 -24.80 -15.40 -8.53
C ASN A 150 -24.19 -15.47 -9.93
N SER A 151 -24.00 -16.72 -10.37
CA SER A 151 -23.48 -17.02 -11.69
C SER A 151 -24.44 -16.52 -12.76
N LYS A 152 -23.91 -15.74 -13.69
CA LYS A 152 -24.63 -15.23 -14.86
C LYS A 152 -23.58 -14.92 -15.93
N GLU A 153 -23.79 -15.46 -17.13
CA GLU A 153 -22.94 -15.17 -18.26
C GLU A 153 -23.04 -13.68 -18.61
N ARG A 154 -21.89 -13.00 -18.60
CA ARG A 154 -21.77 -11.57 -18.93
C ARG A 154 -20.61 -11.35 -19.88
N THR A 155 -20.69 -10.34 -20.72
CA THR A 155 -19.49 -9.79 -21.36
C THR A 155 -18.64 -9.03 -20.33
N PRO A 156 -17.34 -8.77 -20.59
CA PRO A 156 -16.53 -7.94 -19.71
C PRO A 156 -17.13 -6.56 -19.42
N GLU A 157 -17.76 -5.94 -20.41
CA GLU A 157 -18.42 -4.64 -20.28
C GLU A 157 -19.63 -4.72 -19.34
N GLU A 158 -20.45 -5.76 -19.49
CA GLU A 158 -21.61 -6.01 -18.62
C GLU A 158 -21.18 -6.32 -17.19
N ALA A 159 -20.11 -7.09 -16.99
CA ALA A 159 -19.54 -7.37 -15.68
C ALA A 159 -19.02 -6.08 -15.00
N CYS A 160 -18.36 -5.21 -15.76
CA CYS A 160 -17.93 -3.90 -15.27
C CYS A 160 -19.09 -3.01 -14.85
N GLU A 161 -20.13 -2.93 -15.68
CA GLU A 161 -21.30 -2.11 -15.41
C GLU A 161 -22.03 -2.63 -14.17
N ALA A 162 -22.19 -3.95 -14.04
CA ALA A 162 -22.76 -4.58 -12.87
C ALA A 162 -21.92 -4.32 -11.61
N TRP A 163 -20.59 -4.40 -11.68
CA TRP A 163 -19.70 -4.04 -10.58
C TRP A 163 -19.92 -2.60 -10.11
N LYS A 164 -19.83 -1.63 -11.04
CA LYS A 164 -19.95 -0.20 -10.72
C LYS A 164 -21.33 0.17 -10.22
N SER A 165 -22.38 -0.34 -10.85
CA SER A 165 -23.77 -0.05 -10.47
C SER A 165 -24.16 -0.69 -9.13
N SER A 166 -23.46 -1.75 -8.70
CA SER A 166 -23.70 -2.39 -7.41
C SER A 166 -23.21 -1.60 -6.20
N ALA A 167 -22.32 -0.62 -6.37
CA ALA A 167 -21.63 0.06 -5.27
C ALA A 167 -22.58 0.70 -4.21
N PRO A 168 -23.68 1.40 -4.58
CA PRO A 168 -24.62 1.92 -3.59
C PRO A 168 -25.32 0.81 -2.80
N CYS A 169 -25.68 -0.28 -3.49
CA CYS A 169 -26.37 -1.39 -2.87
C CYS A 169 -25.46 -2.21 -1.95
N MET A 170 -24.19 -2.39 -2.32
CA MET A 170 -23.18 -3.02 -1.46
C MET A 170 -22.99 -2.27 -0.15
N LYS A 171 -22.93 -0.92 -0.20
CA LYS A 171 -22.83 -0.11 1.02
C LYS A 171 -24.00 -0.34 1.97
N GLU A 172 -25.23 -0.29 1.47
CA GLU A 172 -26.40 -0.53 2.32
C GLU A 172 -26.47 -1.98 2.80
N SER A 173 -26.11 -2.94 1.95
CA SER A 173 -26.07 -4.35 2.33
C SER A 173 -25.04 -4.63 3.42
N ILE A 174 -23.87 -4.00 3.37
CA ILE A 174 -22.84 -4.09 4.43
C ILE A 174 -23.38 -3.54 5.75
N LYS A 175 -24.02 -2.37 5.72
CA LYS A 175 -24.61 -1.74 6.90
C LYS A 175 -25.63 -2.65 7.59
N ILE A 176 -26.50 -3.31 6.80
CA ILE A 176 -27.57 -4.17 7.30
C ILE A 176 -27.02 -5.53 7.72
N ALA A 177 -26.37 -6.26 6.81
CA ALA A 177 -25.95 -7.64 7.01
C ALA A 177 -24.78 -7.77 7.99
N CYS A 178 -23.88 -6.78 8.02
CA CYS A 178 -22.67 -6.81 8.85
C CYS A 178 -22.78 -5.92 10.09
N GLU A 179 -23.97 -5.36 10.35
CA GLU A 179 -24.24 -4.50 11.50
C GLU A 179 -23.24 -3.33 11.64
N ASP A 180 -22.78 -2.79 10.50
CA ASP A 180 -21.77 -1.72 10.43
C ASP A 180 -22.36 -0.34 10.77
N ARG A 181 -22.83 -0.20 12.01
CA ARG A 181 -23.52 1.01 12.51
C ARG A 181 -22.66 2.27 12.45
N LEU A 182 -21.34 2.11 12.53
CA LEU A 182 -20.36 3.20 12.51
C LEU A 182 -19.85 3.52 11.10
N GLY A 183 -20.22 2.73 10.08
CA GLY A 183 -19.80 2.97 8.69
C GLY A 183 -18.34 2.62 8.39
N VAL A 184 -17.66 1.89 9.27
CA VAL A 184 -16.23 1.58 9.13
C VAL A 184 -16.01 0.58 8.00
N LEU A 185 -16.82 -0.48 7.94
CA LEU A 185 -16.72 -1.49 6.89
C LEU A 185 -17.16 -0.92 5.54
N GLN A 186 -18.20 -0.10 5.51
CA GLN A 186 -18.64 0.61 4.31
C GLN A 186 -17.54 1.51 3.74
N TYR A 187 -16.86 2.28 4.59
CA TYR A 187 -15.75 3.14 4.18
C TYR A 187 -14.57 2.33 3.63
N LYS A 188 -14.15 1.29 4.36
CA LYS A 188 -13.06 0.40 3.94
C LYS A 188 -13.40 -0.29 2.61
N TRP A 189 -14.60 -0.85 2.48
CA TRP A 189 -15.10 -1.46 1.26
C TRP A 189 -14.99 -0.49 0.09
N SER A 190 -15.54 0.72 0.22
CA SER A 190 -15.56 1.71 -0.86
C SER A 190 -14.16 2.05 -1.38
N ASN A 191 -13.23 2.33 -0.46
CA ASN A 191 -11.85 2.68 -0.81
C ASN A 191 -11.08 1.50 -1.43
N ARG A 192 -11.42 0.26 -1.07
CA ARG A 192 -10.77 -0.95 -1.63
C ARG A 192 -11.41 -1.38 -2.94
N ALA A 193 -12.73 -1.28 -3.06
CA ALA A 193 -13.49 -1.63 -4.25
C ALA A 193 -13.14 -0.74 -5.45
N GLU A 194 -13.01 0.58 -5.25
CA GLU A 194 -12.57 1.49 -6.32
C GLU A 194 -11.18 1.11 -6.87
N LYS A 195 -10.28 0.64 -6.00
CA LYS A 195 -8.95 0.15 -6.41
C LYS A 195 -8.99 -1.21 -7.10
N ALA A 196 -10.10 -1.93 -6.97
CA ALA A 196 -10.35 -3.21 -7.61
C ALA A 196 -11.05 -3.05 -8.97
N ASP A 197 -11.50 -1.85 -9.35
CA ASP A 197 -12.07 -1.57 -10.68
C ASP A 197 -11.27 -2.19 -11.83
N PRO A 198 -9.92 -2.12 -11.85
CA PRO A 198 -9.16 -2.72 -12.95
C PRO A 198 -9.45 -4.22 -13.16
N LEU A 199 -9.84 -4.97 -12.11
CA LEU A 199 -10.19 -6.40 -12.20
C LEU A 199 -11.47 -6.65 -12.97
N PHE A 200 -12.44 -5.76 -12.78
CA PHE A 200 -13.80 -5.96 -13.26
C PHE A 200 -14.12 -5.07 -14.46
N CYS A 201 -13.31 -4.05 -14.71
CA CYS A 201 -13.62 -2.94 -15.62
C CYS A 201 -12.59 -2.61 -16.70
N ARG A 202 -11.57 -3.44 -16.93
CA ARG A 202 -10.73 -3.31 -18.13
C ARG A 202 -11.34 -4.09 -19.29
N GLU A 203 -11.49 -3.42 -20.44
CA GLU A 203 -11.59 -4.09 -21.74
C GLU A 203 -10.33 -4.95 -21.88
N ASN A 204 -10.54 -6.26 -21.90
CA ASN A 204 -9.55 -7.31 -21.71
C ASN A 204 -9.07 -7.48 -20.26
N SER A 205 -9.05 -8.75 -19.84
CA SER A 205 -8.30 -9.40 -18.76
C SER A 205 -6.77 -9.18 -18.80
N VAL A 206 -6.33 -8.02 -19.30
CA VAL A 206 -4.95 -7.65 -19.60
C VAL A 206 -4.19 -7.11 -18.39
N ILE A 207 -4.77 -7.17 -17.19
CA ILE A 207 -3.97 -7.08 -15.95
C ILE A 207 -2.96 -8.23 -15.88
N PHE A 208 -3.31 -9.37 -16.47
CA PHE A 208 -2.43 -10.54 -16.53
C PHE A 208 -1.56 -10.56 -17.79
N ASN A 209 -1.98 -9.92 -18.90
CA ASN A 209 -1.27 -10.05 -20.18
C ASN A 209 -0.27 -8.92 -20.54
N THR A 210 -0.13 -7.82 -19.80
CA THR A 210 0.69 -6.67 -20.29
C THR A 210 1.97 -6.31 -19.55
N HIS A 211 2.39 -7.01 -18.49
CA HIS A 211 3.58 -6.57 -17.73
C HIS A 211 4.82 -7.45 -17.77
N ASN A 212 4.81 -8.49 -18.61
CA ASN A 212 6.06 -9.16 -18.98
C ASN A 212 7.03 -8.25 -19.78
N HIS A 213 6.60 -7.05 -20.19
CA HIS A 213 7.42 -6.14 -21.00
C HIS A 213 8.05 -4.96 -20.25
N SER A 214 7.49 -4.51 -19.12
CA SER A 214 7.92 -3.28 -18.43
C SER A 214 8.99 -3.54 -17.37
N VAL A 215 8.92 -4.66 -16.64
CA VAL A 215 9.96 -5.05 -15.66
C VAL A 215 11.28 -5.39 -16.38
N HIS A 216 11.20 -6.03 -17.55
CA HIS A 216 12.36 -6.27 -18.42
C HIS A 216 12.86 -5.01 -19.17
N GLN A 217 12.03 -3.97 -19.35
CA GLN A 217 12.48 -2.73 -20.00
C GLN A 217 13.28 -1.79 -19.08
N HIS A 218 13.02 -1.79 -17.76
CA HIS A 218 13.86 -1.08 -16.81
C HIS A 218 15.28 -1.67 -16.68
N GLU A 219 15.47 -2.90 -17.16
CA GLU A 219 16.74 -3.63 -17.21
C GLU A 219 17.79 -2.95 -18.12
N HIS A 220 17.36 -2.15 -19.11
CA HIS A 220 18.28 -1.51 -20.05
C HIS A 220 18.64 -0.05 -19.73
N GLN A 221 17.90 0.65 -18.88
CA GLN A 221 18.16 2.08 -18.62
C GLN A 221 18.96 2.37 -17.35
N HIS A 222 18.94 1.49 -16.33
CA HIS A 222 19.65 1.77 -15.06
C HIS A 222 20.96 1.01 -14.86
N VAL A 223 21.34 0.09 -15.77
CA VAL A 223 22.62 -0.64 -15.71
C VAL A 223 23.81 0.18 -16.28
N HIS A 224 23.57 1.40 -16.78
CA HIS A 224 24.66 2.27 -17.27
C HIS A 224 25.27 3.24 -16.24
N ILE A 225 24.80 3.28 -14.99
CA ILE A 225 25.36 4.17 -13.95
C ILE A 225 26.19 3.34 -12.97
N GLY A 226 27.35 2.86 -13.43
CA GLY A 226 28.27 2.12 -12.55
C GLY A 226 29.60 1.72 -13.16
N ASN A 227 29.96 2.25 -14.34
CA ASN A 227 31.22 1.88 -15.00
C ASN A 227 31.85 3.05 -15.75
N GLN A 228 32.02 4.19 -15.07
CA GLN A 228 32.97 5.22 -15.48
C GLN A 228 33.54 5.88 -14.23
N HIS A 229 34.60 5.30 -13.66
CA HIS A 229 35.73 6.00 -13.05
C HIS A 229 36.79 4.94 -12.72
N HIS A 230 37.59 4.63 -13.75
CA HIS A 230 38.95 4.11 -13.63
C HIS A 230 39.90 5.21 -14.09
#